data_AF-A0A377GPR3-F1
#
_entry.id   AF-A0A377GPR3-F1
#
_cell.length_a   1.000
_cell.length_b   1.000
_cell.length_c   1.000
_cell.angle_alpha   90.00
_cell.angle_beta   90.00
_cell.angle_gamma   90.00
#
_symmetry.space_group_name_H-M   'P 1'
#
loop_
_entity.id
_entity.type
_entity.pdbx_description
1 polymer ?
#
loop_
_entity_poly.entity_id
_entity_poly.type
_entity_poly.pdbx_seq_one_letter_code
_entity_poly.pdbx_strand_id
1 'polypeptide(L)'
;MKKIIKKNLKIFLLLLAIIAISSSSFASATDLPWEGPLDKLLKSFTGPVARAVSIIAVVACGGMVAFGEAGSAMKRMLNIVFGISIVFAAVTWVPTFFGFTGSALF
;
A
#
# COMPACT_ATOMS: atom_id res chain seq x y z
N MET A 1 15.72 50.27 -28.31
CA MET A 1 15.11 48.94 -28.60
C MET A 1 15.82 47.74 -27.96
N LYS A 2 17.16 47.61 -28.03
CA LYS A 2 17.90 46.44 -27.48
C LYS A 2 17.74 46.15 -25.97
N LYS A 3 17.49 47.18 -25.14
CA LYS A 3 17.29 47.02 -23.67
C LYS A 3 15.98 46.31 -23.31
N ILE A 4 14.93 46.50 -24.11
CA ILE A 4 13.60 45.91 -23.87
C ILE A 4 13.65 44.40 -24.15
N ILE A 5 14.34 44.00 -25.23
CA ILE A 5 14.54 42.60 -25.60
C ILE A 5 15.34 41.85 -24.52
N LYS A 6 16.42 42.46 -24.00
CA LYS A 6 17.19 41.86 -22.89
C LYS A 6 16.40 41.74 -21.60
N LYS A 7 15.47 42.67 -21.31
CA LYS A 7 14.61 42.61 -20.12
C LYS A 7 13.63 41.44 -20.21
N ASN A 8 12.98 41.27 -21.37
CA ASN A 8 12.03 40.18 -21.60
C ASN A 8 12.72 38.81 -21.61
N LEU A 9 13.95 38.73 -22.11
CA LEU A 9 14.76 37.51 -22.08
C LEU A 9 15.13 37.09 -20.65
N LYS A 10 15.46 38.04 -19.76
CA LYS A 10 15.72 37.76 -18.35
C LYS A 10 14.46 37.27 -17.62
N ILE A 11 13.31 37.85 -17.92
CA ILE A 11 12.02 37.43 -17.34
C ILE A 11 11.69 36.01 -17.81
N PHE A 12 11.90 35.70 -19.09
CA PHE A 12 11.69 34.37 -19.64
C PHE A 12 12.62 33.32 -19.01
N LEU A 13 13.91 33.65 -18.84
CA LEU A 13 14.87 32.80 -18.13
C LEU A 13 14.50 32.60 -16.66
N LEU A 14 13.99 33.62 -15.98
CA LEU A 14 13.51 33.54 -14.60
C LEU A 14 12.29 32.62 -14.51
N LEU A 15 11.34 32.74 -15.44
CA LEU A 15 10.15 31.88 -15.50
C LEU A 15 10.53 30.41 -15.74
N LEU A 16 11.49 30.17 -16.64
CA LEU A 16 11.98 28.82 -16.94
C LEU A 16 12.72 28.20 -15.75
N ALA A 17 13.46 29.01 -14.98
CA ALA A 17 14.10 28.57 -13.75
C ALA A 17 13.07 28.21 -12.66
N ILE A 18 12.00 28.99 -12.50
CA ILE A 18 10.93 28.71 -11.53
C ILE A 18 10.21 27.40 -11.89
N ILE A 19 9.98 27.14 -13.18
CA ILE A 19 9.37 25.88 -13.65
C ILE A 19 10.33 24.70 -13.45
N ALA A 20 11.64 24.88 -13.68
CA ALA A 20 12.63 23.83 -13.45
C ALA A 20 12.79 23.44 -11.96
N ILE A 21 12.55 24.39 -11.05
CA ILE A 21 12.53 24.16 -9.59
C ILE A 21 11.20 23.52 -9.14
N SER A 22 10.16 23.54 -9.98
CA SER A 22 8.84 22.95 -9.68
C SER A 22 8.78 21.43 -9.89
N SER A 23 9.90 20.71 -9.72
CA SER A 23 10.03 19.27 -10.00
C SER A 23 9.55 18.33 -8.90
N SER A 24 8.80 18.81 -7.91
CA SER A 24 8.06 17.96 -6.98
C SER A 24 7.00 18.78 -6.29
N SER A 25 5.93 19.08 -7.03
CA SER A 25 4.70 19.61 -6.45
C SER A 25 4.31 18.73 -5.27
N PHE A 26 4.33 19.37 -4.10
CA PHE A 26 3.84 18.96 -2.79
C PHE A 26 2.33 18.63 -2.85
N ALA A 27 1.93 17.62 -3.64
CA ALA A 27 0.53 17.22 -3.80
C ALA A 27 0.10 16.07 -2.86
N SER A 28 0.98 15.66 -1.93
CA SER A 28 0.64 14.81 -0.76
C SER A 28 1.13 15.39 0.56
N ALA A 29 1.56 16.66 0.61
CA ALA A 29 2.13 17.26 1.81
C ALA A 29 1.07 17.81 2.77
N THR A 30 0.07 16.99 3.08
CA THR A 30 -0.46 17.03 4.45
C THR A 30 0.11 15.78 5.08
N ASP A 31 1.24 15.90 5.78
CA ASP A 31 1.72 14.89 6.73
C ASP A 31 0.64 14.71 7.79
N LEU A 32 -0.37 13.94 7.41
CA LEU A 32 -1.50 13.67 8.27
C LEU A 32 -0.94 12.83 9.41
N PRO A 33 -1.11 13.23 10.67
CA PRO A 33 -0.47 12.57 11.82
C PRO A 33 -0.85 11.09 11.96
N TRP A 34 -1.86 10.64 11.20
CA TRP A 34 -2.34 9.27 11.12
C TRP A 34 -1.75 8.44 9.95
N GLU A 35 -1.11 9.05 8.95
CA GLU A 35 -0.47 8.28 7.85
C GLU A 35 0.70 7.44 8.34
N GLY A 36 1.59 8.01 9.15
CA GLY A 36 2.72 7.26 9.73
C GLY A 36 2.27 6.05 10.57
N PRO A 37 1.29 6.20 11.48
CA PRO A 37 0.67 5.07 12.17
C PRO A 37 0.00 4.05 11.23
N LEU A 38 -0.70 4.51 10.18
CA LEU A 38 -1.39 3.62 9.26
C LEU A 38 -0.43 2.80 8.40
N ASP A 39 0.68 3.39 7.95
CA ASP A 39 1.73 2.68 7.22
C ASP A 39 2.40 1.61 8.08
N LYS A 40 2.61 1.89 9.38
CA LYS A 40 3.08 0.88 10.34
C LYS A 40 2.09 -0.26 10.53
N LEU A 41 0.78 0.03 10.55
CA LEU A 41 -0.25 -1.01 10.64
C LEU A 41 -0.28 -1.88 9.39
N LEU A 42 -0.19 -1.27 8.20
CA LEU A 42 -0.08 -2.00 6.92
C LEU A 42 1.17 -2.90 6.88
N LYS A 43 2.31 -2.40 7.36
CA LYS A 43 3.54 -3.20 7.50
C LYS A 43 3.39 -4.34 8.51
N SER A 44 2.59 -4.19 9.56
CA SER A 44 2.33 -5.27 10.53
C SER A 44 1.43 -6.37 9.96
N PHE A 45 0.42 -6.04 9.16
CA PHE A 45 -0.43 -7.04 8.49
C PHE A 45 0.29 -7.80 7.38
N THR A 46 1.28 -7.19 6.75
CA THR A 46 2.17 -7.85 5.76
C THR A 46 3.38 -8.53 6.39
N GLY A 47 3.69 -8.19 7.64
CA GLY A 47 4.94 -8.51 8.31
C GLY A 47 5.03 -9.92 8.94
N PRO A 48 6.13 -10.19 9.68
CA PRO A 48 6.41 -11.49 10.29
C PRO A 48 5.32 -11.98 11.24
N VAL A 49 4.64 -11.06 11.93
CA VAL A 49 3.60 -11.37 12.91
C VAL A 49 2.37 -11.98 12.26
N ALA A 50 1.87 -11.40 11.15
CA ALA A 50 0.72 -11.94 10.43
C ALA A 50 0.98 -13.36 9.92
N ARG A 51 2.19 -13.62 9.39
CA ARG A 51 2.61 -14.95 8.95
C ARG A 51 2.61 -15.97 10.10
N ALA A 52 3.12 -15.58 11.27
CA ALA A 52 3.14 -16.46 12.45
C ALA A 52 1.72 -16.82 12.91
N VAL A 53 0.80 -15.86 12.97
CA VAL A 53 -0.60 -16.09 13.36
C VAL A 53 -1.29 -17.05 12.40
N SER A 54 -1.08 -16.90 11.09
CA SER A 54 -1.64 -17.82 10.09
C SER A 54 -1.11 -19.24 10.24
N ILE A 55 0.18 -19.43 10.50
CA ILE A 55 0.77 -20.75 10.73
C ILE A 55 0.15 -21.40 11.98
N ILE A 56 0.00 -20.65 13.07
CA ILE A 56 -0.62 -21.15 14.31
C ILE A 56 -2.07 -21.60 14.05
N ALA A 57 -2.85 -20.80 13.30
CA ALA A 57 -4.23 -21.14 12.96
C ALA A 57 -4.33 -22.44 12.15
N VAL A 58 -3.45 -22.64 11.15
CA VAL A 58 -3.41 -23.88 10.35
C VAL A 58 -3.02 -25.09 11.19
N VAL A 59 -2.03 -24.95 12.08
CA VAL A 59 -1.60 -26.04 12.97
C VAL A 59 -2.71 -26.42 13.96
N ALA A 60 -3.36 -25.43 14.58
CA ALA A 60 -4.49 -25.67 15.49
C ALA A 60 -5.64 -26.39 14.76
N CYS A 61 -5.91 -25.99 13.51
CA CYS A 61 -6.81 -26.71 12.63
C CYS A 61 -6.38 -28.18 12.47
N GLY A 62 -5.15 -28.44 11.99
CA GLY A 62 -4.64 -29.79 11.77
C GLY A 62 -4.73 -30.67 13.02
N GLY A 63 -4.46 -30.10 14.20
CA GLY A 63 -4.65 -30.75 15.48
C GLY A 63 -6.10 -31.14 15.75
N MET A 64 -7.08 -30.26 15.49
CA MET A 64 -8.51 -30.59 15.65
C MET A 64 -8.96 -31.73 14.71
N VAL A 65 -8.43 -31.79 13.48
CA VAL A 65 -8.75 -32.90 12.55
C VAL A 65 -8.16 -34.22 13.01
N ALA A 66 -6.98 -34.23 13.61
CA ALA A 66 -6.33 -35.45 14.09
C ALA A 66 -7.16 -36.16 15.19
N PHE A 67 -8.00 -35.44 15.93
CA PHE A 67 -8.86 -36.01 16.98
C PHE A 67 -10.25 -36.45 16.50
N GLY A 68 -10.54 -36.42 15.20
CA GLY A 68 -11.65 -37.19 14.64
C GLY A 68 -13.04 -36.54 14.66
N GLU A 69 -13.17 -35.21 14.84
CA GLU A 69 -14.44 -34.50 14.60
C GLU A 69 -14.76 -34.35 13.09
N ALA A 70 -14.68 -35.45 12.33
CA ALA A 70 -14.62 -35.45 10.87
C ALA A 70 -15.86 -34.84 10.17
N GLY A 71 -17.04 -34.89 10.80
CA GLY A 71 -18.29 -34.39 10.20
C GLY A 71 -18.36 -32.85 10.09
N SER A 72 -17.86 -32.13 11.09
CA SER A 72 -17.83 -30.66 11.12
C SER A 72 -16.48 -30.11 10.70
N ALA A 73 -15.39 -30.85 10.96
CA ALA A 73 -14.03 -30.40 10.71
C ALA A 73 -13.76 -30.14 9.22
N MET A 74 -14.25 -30.96 8.28
CA MET A 74 -13.98 -30.73 6.85
C MET A 74 -14.52 -29.38 6.35
N LYS A 75 -15.75 -29.00 6.75
CA LYS A 75 -16.33 -27.69 6.41
C LYS A 75 -15.59 -26.55 7.12
N ARG A 76 -15.19 -26.78 8.37
CA ARG A 76 -14.43 -25.80 9.18
C ARG A 76 -13.02 -25.57 8.61
N MET A 77 -12.34 -26.62 8.15
CA MET A 77 -11.06 -26.55 7.45
C MET A 77 -11.16 -25.71 6.19
N LEU A 78 -12.16 -25.99 5.35
CA LEU A 78 -12.36 -25.28 4.10
C LEU A 78 -12.56 -23.78 4.35
N ASN A 79 -13.42 -23.43 5.30
CA ASN A 79 -13.69 -22.03 5.66
C ASN A 79 -12.46 -21.32 6.26
N ILE A 80 -11.66 -22.02 7.07
CA ILE A 80 -10.44 -21.45 7.67
C ILE A 80 -9.36 -21.23 6.59
N VAL A 81 -9.14 -22.21 5.71
CA VAL A 81 -8.18 -22.09 4.60
C VAL A 81 -8.61 -21.01 3.60
N PHE A 82 -9.89 -20.95 3.24
CA PHE A 82 -10.42 -19.86 2.40
C PHE A 82 -10.27 -18.50 3.07
N GLY A 83 -10.60 -18.39 4.36
CA GLY A 83 -10.46 -17.14 5.12
C GLY A 83 -9.01 -16.65 5.16
N ILE A 84 -8.07 -17.55 5.45
CA ILE A 84 -6.63 -17.24 5.45
C ILE A 84 -6.17 -16.80 4.05
N SER A 85 -6.61 -17.50 3.00
CA SER A 85 -6.25 -17.19 1.60
C SER A 85 -6.76 -15.81 1.19
N ILE A 86 -7.98 -15.43 1.57
CA ILE A 86 -8.57 -14.11 1.29
C ILE A 86 -7.76 -13.00 1.99
N VAL A 87 -7.38 -13.22 3.27
CA VAL A 87 -6.58 -12.24 4.02
C VAL A 87 -5.22 -12.01 3.36
N PHE A 88 -4.48 -13.08 3.05
CA PHE A 88 -3.19 -12.96 2.37
C PHE A 88 -3.28 -12.35 0.98
N ALA A 89 -4.33 -12.72 0.25
CA ALA A 89 -4.60 -12.11 -1.03
C ALA A 89 -4.79 -10.60 -0.84
N ALA A 90 -5.73 -10.15 0.02
CA ALA A 90 -6.04 -8.74 0.22
C ALA A 90 -4.80 -7.92 0.56
N VAL A 91 -3.98 -8.43 1.48
CA VAL A 91 -2.72 -7.81 1.88
C VAL A 91 -1.74 -7.59 0.71
N THR A 92 -1.80 -8.42 -0.33
CA THR A 92 -0.90 -8.39 -1.50
C THR A 92 -1.46 -7.62 -2.69
N TRP A 93 -2.76 -7.74 -3.00
CA TRP A 93 -3.35 -7.09 -4.17
C TRP A 93 -3.95 -5.71 -3.88
N VAL A 94 -4.53 -5.47 -2.70
CA VAL A 94 -5.15 -4.18 -2.35
C VAL A 94 -4.17 -2.99 -2.46
N PRO A 95 -2.92 -3.06 -1.96
CA PRO A 95 -1.95 -1.98 -2.15
C PRO A 95 -1.65 -1.70 -3.63
N THR A 96 -1.72 -2.71 -4.48
CA THR A 96 -1.50 -2.58 -5.93
C THR A 96 -2.67 -1.87 -6.61
N PHE A 97 -3.92 -2.09 -6.20
CA PHE A 97 -5.08 -1.37 -6.76
C PHE A 97 -5.18 0.09 -6.30
N PHE A 98 -4.80 0.39 -5.06
CA PHE A 98 -4.86 1.76 -4.53
C PHE A 98 -3.56 2.54 -4.71
N GLY A 99 -2.42 1.86 -4.88
CA GLY A 99 -1.13 2.46 -5.26
C GLY A 99 -0.95 2.65 -6.76
N PHE A 100 -1.73 1.93 -7.59
CA PHE A 100 -1.83 2.12 -9.04
C PHE A 100 -3.15 2.82 -9.39
N THR A 101 -3.37 4.03 -8.85
CA THR A 101 -4.42 4.91 -9.38
C THR A 101 -3.82 5.70 -10.54
N GLY A 102 -4.34 5.46 -11.75
CA GLY A 102 -3.89 6.08 -12.98
C GLY A 102 -4.24 7.56 -13.08
N SER A 103 -3.49 8.42 -12.38
CA SER A 103 -3.53 9.88 -12.60
C SER A 103 -2.15 10.57 -12.59
N ALA A 104 -1.05 9.85 -12.32
CA ALA A 104 0.29 10.45 -12.19
C ALA A 104 1.19 10.32 -13.44
N LEU A 105 0.61 9.99 -14.61
CA LEU A 105 1.32 9.98 -15.89
C LEU A 105 0.80 11.04 -16.88
N PHE A 106 0.05 12.03 -16.40
CA PHE A 106 -0.20 13.29 -17.11
C PHE A 106 0.03 14.48 -16.19
#